data_AF-A0A8T3MUA6-F1
#
_entry.id   AF-A0A8T3MUA6-F1
#
_cell.length_a   1.000
_cell.length_b   1.000
_cell.length_c   1.000
_cell.angle_alpha   90.00
_cell.angle_beta   90.00
_cell.angle_gamma   90.00
#
_symmetry.space_group_name_H-M   'P 1'
#
loop_
_entity.id
_entity.type
_entity.pdbx_description
1 polymer ?
#
loop_
_entity_poly.entity_id
_entity_poly.type
_entity_poly.pdbx_seq_one_letter_code
_entity_poly.pdbx_strand_id
1 'polypeptide(L)'
;MIRRAAARWPRSGGPLGTVRSGTFVAPILAVVGLLLVAIVTVNLLNGEVPFAARSGGNGNGGVIVGPNRTPAPSNVVIVEPEATFPGSIVYVKSGNVWVQSGTNVRQLTESGRDSMPSWSPDGRFIHYIESTSEDGLWLVNGSPRRFDLLYPSVMRVPADGSGRPERLISGRIERGRYNWFFWIRQPVLSPDGSRFAVVSDGPDPDKTDVVLQFFDPKTRKLTPAGVQQTPPLGHQDPAWRADGKRLLYVRNGRDGARGAPVIMRYDVATKKVSPLTGPGYLHPAFSPDGRYVAATRTSTFGTDVVVLDGGTGRELASITNDGRSWAPVWSPMGDAIAFLNLEGQIVDLRMAGLQGPGPSWTVTRTTQLTEVSGLDPASKPGWFIPPDELPVPLVPSPAASTPPSPGP
;
A
#
# COMPACT_ATOMS: atom_id res chain seq x y z
N MET A 1 -53.82 41.94 44.73
CA MET A 1 -53.77 41.03 43.58
C MET A 1 -53.18 41.77 42.38
N ILE A 2 -52.26 41.11 41.67
CA ILE A 2 -51.69 41.44 40.35
C ILE A 2 -50.59 42.53 40.31
N ARG A 3 -49.38 42.05 39.97
CA ARG A 3 -48.15 42.79 39.62
C ARG A 3 -48.24 43.42 38.23
N ARG A 4 -47.61 44.59 38.03
CA ARG A 4 -46.97 45.00 36.76
C ARG A 4 -45.68 45.78 37.02
N ALA A 5 -44.69 45.51 36.19
CA ALA A 5 -43.33 46.05 36.22
C ALA A 5 -43.22 47.42 35.53
N ALA A 6 -42.21 48.22 35.90
CA ALA A 6 -41.55 49.16 35.00
C ALA A 6 -40.14 49.53 35.51
N ALA A 7 -39.27 49.80 34.56
CA ALA A 7 -37.81 49.81 34.63
C ALA A 7 -37.18 50.98 35.39
N ARG A 8 -35.97 50.74 35.92
CA ARG A 8 -34.92 51.76 36.08
C ARG A 8 -33.57 51.16 35.71
N TRP A 9 -32.87 51.80 34.78
CA TRP A 9 -31.42 51.69 34.63
C TRP A 9 -30.77 52.89 35.31
N PRO A 10 -29.59 52.72 35.92
CA PRO A 10 -28.53 53.70 35.74
C PRO A 10 -27.19 53.10 35.30
N ARG A 11 -26.43 53.96 34.64
CA ARG A 11 -25.12 53.78 34.01
C ARG A 11 -23.96 53.59 35.01
N SER A 12 -22.96 52.84 34.55
CA SER A 12 -21.49 52.97 34.68
C SER A 12 -20.84 53.58 35.93
N GLY A 13 -19.87 52.83 36.50
CA GLY A 13 -18.70 53.44 37.14
C GLY A 13 -17.84 52.52 38.02
N GLY A 14 -16.71 52.04 37.49
CA GLY A 14 -15.47 51.77 38.25
C GLY A 14 -15.19 50.32 38.75
N PRO A 15 -13.90 49.93 38.91
CA PRO A 15 -13.38 48.64 38.49
C PRO A 15 -12.94 47.70 39.63
N LEU A 16 -12.53 46.48 39.24
CA LEU A 16 -11.86 45.40 40.00
C LEU A 16 -12.81 44.25 40.44
N GLY A 17 -12.61 43.09 39.82
CA GLY A 17 -13.27 41.85 40.24
C GLY A 17 -13.16 40.76 39.18
N THR A 18 -12.07 39.99 39.24
CA THR A 18 -11.77 38.80 38.45
C THR A 18 -12.96 37.84 38.28
N VAL A 19 -13.31 37.49 37.05
CA VAL A 19 -14.17 36.34 36.74
C VAL A 19 -13.40 35.36 35.86
N ARG A 20 -13.17 34.15 36.39
CA ARG A 20 -12.74 32.97 35.61
C ARG A 20 -13.88 32.58 34.67
N SER A 21 -13.69 32.76 33.37
CA SER A 21 -14.55 32.20 32.32
C SER A 21 -14.03 30.81 31.93
N GLY A 22 -14.82 29.78 32.24
CA GLY A 22 -14.64 28.44 31.68
C GLY A 22 -14.99 28.45 30.19
N THR A 23 -14.03 28.14 29.34
CA THR A 23 -14.22 28.01 27.90
C THR A 23 -14.85 26.65 27.56
N PHE A 24 -16.04 26.72 26.96
CA PHE A 24 -16.63 25.65 26.14
C PHE A 24 -15.72 25.40 24.92
N VAL A 25 -14.82 24.40 25.00
CA VAL A 25 -13.91 24.01 23.88
C VAL A 25 -14.30 22.67 23.23
N ALA A 26 -15.25 21.94 23.82
CA ALA A 26 -15.61 20.59 23.38
C ALA A 26 -16.16 20.46 21.93
N PRO A 27 -16.97 21.38 21.37
CA PRO A 27 -17.56 21.15 20.05
C PRO A 27 -16.62 21.45 18.86
N ILE A 28 -15.60 22.30 19.03
CA ILE A 28 -14.71 22.69 17.90
C ILE A 28 -13.65 21.61 17.62
N LEU A 29 -13.12 20.96 18.66
CA LEU A 29 -12.16 19.85 18.52
C LEU A 29 -12.79 18.62 17.87
N ALA A 30 -14.07 18.36 18.14
CA ALA A 30 -14.82 17.27 17.50
C ALA A 30 -15.00 17.50 15.99
N VAL A 31 -15.23 18.75 15.57
CA VAL A 31 -15.40 19.11 14.15
C VAL A 31 -14.08 19.00 13.38
N VAL A 32 -12.96 19.40 13.98
CA VAL A 32 -11.62 19.26 13.37
C VAL A 32 -11.21 17.78 13.25
N GLY A 33 -11.48 16.98 14.28
CA GLY A 33 -11.26 15.53 14.23
C GLY A 33 -12.11 14.83 13.16
N LEU A 34 -13.39 15.18 13.02
CA LEU A 34 -14.27 14.65 11.98
C LEU A 34 -13.84 15.08 10.57
N LEU A 35 -13.35 16.32 10.38
CA LEU A 35 -12.83 16.79 9.10
C LEU A 35 -11.56 16.05 8.70
N LEU A 36 -10.65 15.77 9.64
CA LEU A 36 -9.44 14.97 9.38
C LEU A 36 -9.78 13.52 9.05
N VAL A 37 -10.70 12.89 9.78
CA VAL A 37 -11.19 11.55 9.45
C VAL A 37 -11.86 11.54 8.07
N ALA A 38 -12.66 12.55 7.73
CA ALA A 38 -13.26 12.65 6.40
C ALA A 38 -12.21 12.82 5.29
N ILE A 39 -11.16 13.62 5.51
CA ILE A 39 -10.06 13.81 4.55
C ILE A 39 -9.24 12.53 4.39
N VAL A 40 -8.90 11.85 5.49
CA VAL A 40 -8.21 10.55 5.49
C VAL A 40 -9.06 9.50 4.78
N THR A 41 -10.36 9.46 5.07
CA THR A 41 -11.31 8.52 4.44
C THR A 41 -11.46 8.80 2.95
N VAL A 42 -11.57 10.07 2.53
CA VAL A 42 -11.66 10.45 1.11
C VAL A 42 -10.35 10.17 0.37
N ASN A 43 -9.19 10.34 1.00
CA ASN A 43 -7.89 10.06 0.39
C ASN A 43 -7.63 8.54 0.28
N LEU A 44 -8.00 7.75 1.30
CA LEU A 44 -8.01 6.29 1.24
C LEU A 44 -8.97 5.74 0.17
N LEU A 45 -10.15 6.35 0.02
CA LEU A 45 -11.11 5.99 -1.04
C LEU A 45 -10.61 6.31 -2.45
N ASN A 46 -9.66 7.25 -2.59
CA ASN A 46 -9.06 7.64 -3.87
C ASN A 46 -7.66 7.04 -4.11
N GLY A 47 -7.17 6.17 -3.21
CA GLY A 47 -5.84 5.54 -3.34
C GLY A 47 -4.67 6.51 -3.18
N GLU A 48 -4.89 7.69 -2.57
CA GLU A 48 -3.86 8.66 -2.23
C GLU A 48 -3.61 8.67 -0.72
N VAL A 49 -2.35 8.62 -0.29
CA VAL A 49 -1.97 8.66 1.13
C VAL A 49 -1.80 10.14 1.54
N PRO A 50 -2.39 10.62 2.65
CA PRO A 50 -2.50 12.05 2.95
C PRO A 50 -1.20 12.74 3.44
N PHE A 51 -0.03 12.16 3.20
CA PHE A 51 1.26 12.74 3.64
C PHE A 51 2.15 13.24 2.49
N ALA A 52 1.63 13.30 1.27
CA ALA A 52 2.29 14.07 0.22
C ALA A 52 2.09 15.57 0.49
N ALA A 53 3.16 16.23 0.90
CA ALA A 53 3.23 17.68 1.04
C ALA A 53 2.65 18.35 -0.21
N ARG A 54 1.54 19.08 -0.05
CA ARG A 54 1.13 20.10 -1.01
C ARG A 54 2.21 21.17 -1.02
N SER A 55 3.12 21.10 -1.99
CA SER A 55 3.92 22.26 -2.37
C SER A 55 2.99 23.26 -3.04
N GLY A 56 2.69 24.34 -2.32
CA GLY A 56 1.93 25.49 -2.79
C GLY A 56 2.23 26.67 -1.88
N GLY A 57 3.27 27.43 -2.21
CA GLY A 57 3.65 28.61 -1.45
C GLY A 57 2.68 29.78 -1.64
N ASN A 58 2.24 30.37 -0.52
CA ASN A 58 2.39 31.81 -0.23
C ASN A 58 1.78 32.16 1.16
N GLY A 59 2.58 32.81 2.01
CA GLY A 59 2.10 33.86 2.91
C GLY A 59 1.82 33.52 4.38
N ASN A 60 2.69 34.05 5.24
CA ASN A 60 2.54 34.46 6.64
C ASN A 60 2.47 33.41 7.77
N GLY A 61 3.47 33.54 8.64
CA GLY A 61 3.68 32.72 9.82
C GLY A 61 2.69 32.97 10.95
N GLY A 62 2.53 31.92 11.75
CA GLY A 62 1.97 31.95 13.08
C GLY A 62 2.50 30.72 13.80
N VAL A 63 3.34 30.94 14.82
CA VAL A 63 3.82 29.88 15.70
C VAL A 63 2.61 29.37 16.49
N ILE A 64 2.05 28.24 16.05
CA ILE A 64 1.14 27.45 16.87
C ILE A 64 2.02 26.53 17.70
N VAL A 65 2.07 26.78 19.01
CA VAL A 65 2.59 25.82 19.97
C VAL A 65 1.66 24.61 19.90
N GLY A 66 2.09 23.61 19.13
CA GLY A 66 1.35 22.38 18.94
C GLY A 66 1.18 21.63 20.27
N PRO A 67 0.17 20.74 20.36
CA PRO A 67 0.11 19.76 21.44
C PRO A 67 1.45 19.04 21.56
N ASN A 68 1.82 18.65 22.80
CA ASN A 68 3.05 17.96 23.16
C ASN A 68 3.58 17.10 22.02
N ARG A 69 4.88 17.28 21.70
CA ARG A 69 5.60 16.53 20.67
C ARG A 69 5.05 15.12 20.57
N THR A 70 4.37 14.80 19.46
CA THR A 70 4.37 13.42 18.99
C THR A 70 5.85 13.04 18.93
N PRO A 71 6.30 11.94 19.56
CA PRO A 71 7.65 11.47 19.37
C PRO A 71 7.93 11.53 17.86
N ALA A 72 9.04 12.13 17.44
CA ALA A 72 9.47 12.00 16.06
C ALA A 72 9.36 10.50 15.73
N PRO A 73 8.75 10.11 14.58
CA PRO A 73 8.57 8.70 14.27
C PRO A 73 9.91 8.02 14.50
N SER A 74 9.96 7.17 15.52
CA SER A 74 11.20 6.51 15.93
C SER A 74 11.72 5.82 14.69
N ASN A 75 13.02 5.89 14.38
CA ASN A 75 13.59 5.08 13.30
C ASN A 75 13.60 3.58 13.69
N VAL A 76 13.39 3.25 14.95
CA VAL A 76 13.33 1.88 15.48
C VAL A 76 12.00 1.22 15.13
N VAL A 77 12.04 -0.01 14.63
CA VAL A 77 10.88 -0.92 14.61
C VAL A 77 10.84 -1.63 15.96
N ILE A 78 9.70 -1.58 16.62
CA ILE A 78 9.47 -2.32 17.86
C ILE A 78 8.73 -3.60 17.47
N VAL A 79 9.31 -4.74 17.80
CA VAL A 79 8.76 -6.06 17.53
C VAL A 79 8.21 -6.66 18.80
N GLU A 80 7.04 -7.27 18.68
CA GLU A 80 6.42 -8.01 19.78
C GLU A 80 7.22 -9.28 20.10
N PRO A 81 7.42 -9.64 21.39
CA PRO A 81 8.15 -10.85 21.77
C PRO A 81 7.56 -12.14 21.19
N GLU A 82 6.26 -12.15 20.89
CA GLU A 82 5.53 -13.30 20.34
C GLU A 82 5.48 -13.32 18.80
N ALA A 83 6.14 -12.36 18.12
CA ALA A 83 6.21 -12.25 16.66
C ALA A 83 7.07 -13.37 16.05
N THR A 84 6.57 -14.60 16.10
CA THR A 84 7.20 -15.79 15.52
C THR A 84 6.44 -16.21 14.26
N PHE A 85 7.16 -16.27 13.14
CA PHE A 85 6.65 -16.71 11.85
C PHE A 85 7.81 -17.21 10.97
N PRO A 86 7.58 -18.16 10.04
CA PRO A 86 8.62 -18.66 9.16
C PRO A 86 9.04 -17.63 8.11
N GLY A 87 10.31 -17.66 7.71
CA GLY A 87 10.88 -16.76 6.70
C GLY A 87 10.96 -15.30 7.13
N SER A 88 10.60 -14.39 6.24
CA SER A 88 10.82 -12.94 6.41
C SER A 88 9.73 -12.09 5.74
N ILE A 89 9.38 -10.99 6.40
CA ILE A 89 8.46 -9.98 5.86
C ILE A 89 9.24 -8.68 5.60
N VAL A 90 9.07 -8.12 4.41
CA VAL A 90 9.59 -6.80 4.03
C VAL A 90 8.49 -5.75 4.15
N TYR A 91 8.83 -4.55 4.62
CA TYR A 91 7.93 -3.40 4.71
C TYR A 91 8.73 -2.09 4.70
N VAL A 92 8.04 -0.95 4.77
CA VAL A 92 8.66 0.38 4.77
C VAL A 92 8.33 1.10 6.06
N LYS A 93 9.32 1.82 6.56
CA LYS A 93 9.13 2.67 7.72
C LYS A 93 10.03 3.89 7.62
N SER A 94 9.43 5.07 7.77
CA SER A 94 10.13 6.35 7.66
C SER A 94 10.85 6.49 6.32
N GLY A 95 10.22 6.02 5.24
CA GLY A 95 10.79 6.02 3.88
C GLY A 95 12.02 5.15 3.70
N ASN A 96 12.20 4.11 4.51
CA ASN A 96 13.30 3.15 4.37
C ASN A 96 12.74 1.73 4.31
N VAL A 97 13.42 0.84 3.59
CA VAL A 97 13.07 -0.57 3.48
C VAL A 97 13.61 -1.34 4.68
N TRP A 98 12.74 -2.14 5.31
CA TRP A 98 13.05 -2.98 6.46
C TRP A 98 12.66 -4.42 6.18
N VAL A 99 13.42 -5.36 6.73
CA VAL A 99 13.09 -6.79 6.73
C VAL A 99 13.05 -7.31 8.16
N GLN A 100 11.98 -8.02 8.49
CA GLN A 100 11.78 -8.71 9.77
C GLN A 100 11.78 -10.23 9.56
N SER A 101 12.54 -10.93 10.40
CA SER A 101 12.62 -12.40 10.47
C SER A 101 12.40 -12.81 11.92
N GLY A 102 11.17 -13.19 12.26
CA GLY A 102 10.76 -13.35 13.66
C GLY A 102 10.90 -12.03 14.44
N THR A 103 11.74 -12.04 15.49
CA THR A 103 12.06 -10.85 16.29
C THR A 103 13.25 -10.04 15.77
N ASN A 104 14.00 -10.57 14.81
CA ASN A 104 15.14 -9.87 14.22
C ASN A 104 14.66 -8.90 13.14
N VAL A 105 15.11 -7.65 13.21
CA VAL A 105 14.76 -6.60 12.23
C VAL A 105 16.02 -5.92 11.72
N ARG A 106 16.09 -5.74 10.40
CA ARG A 106 17.16 -5.01 9.73
C ARG A 106 16.61 -3.93 8.81
N GLN A 107 17.24 -2.76 8.85
CA GLN A 107 17.07 -1.72 7.85
C GLN A 107 17.99 -2.03 6.65
N LEU A 108 17.48 -1.96 5.43
CA LEU A 108 18.25 -2.21 4.21
C LEU A 108 18.63 -0.94 3.44
N THR A 109 17.93 0.16 3.68
CA THR A 109 18.14 1.42 2.96
C THR A 109 18.04 2.63 3.88
N GLU A 110 18.61 3.77 3.49
CA GLU A 110 18.73 4.96 4.35
C GLU A 110 18.31 6.26 3.64
N SER A 111 17.64 6.17 2.49
CA SER A 111 17.28 7.36 1.69
C SER A 111 16.19 8.22 2.33
N GLY A 112 15.35 7.62 3.18
CA GLY A 112 14.14 8.23 3.73
C GLY A 112 13.05 8.52 2.68
N ARG A 113 13.17 7.98 1.47
CA ARG A 113 12.27 8.22 0.33
C ARG A 113 11.91 6.96 -0.45
N ASP A 114 12.05 5.81 0.20
CA ASP A 114 11.77 4.49 -0.37
C ASP A 114 10.32 4.06 -0.09
N SER A 115 9.74 3.30 -1.00
CA SER A 115 8.36 2.82 -0.90
C SER A 115 8.13 1.54 -1.73
N MET A 116 7.01 0.85 -1.48
CA MET A 116 6.52 -0.26 -2.31
C MET A 116 7.53 -1.41 -2.54
N PRO A 117 8.14 -1.98 -1.48
CA PRO A 117 9.06 -3.09 -1.58
C PRO A 117 8.40 -4.37 -2.09
N SER A 118 9.17 -5.20 -2.79
CA SER A 118 8.78 -6.56 -3.18
C SER A 118 10.00 -7.47 -3.24
N TRP A 119 9.80 -8.75 -2.90
CA TRP A 119 10.85 -9.77 -3.01
C TRP A 119 11.09 -10.15 -4.47
N SER A 120 12.34 -10.47 -4.81
CA SER A 120 12.63 -11.31 -5.97
C SER A 120 12.12 -12.74 -5.73
N PRO A 121 11.71 -13.49 -6.77
CA PRO A 121 11.22 -14.86 -6.61
C PRO A 121 12.23 -15.82 -5.95
N ASP A 122 13.52 -15.56 -6.13
CA ASP A 122 14.62 -16.33 -5.54
C ASP A 122 15.04 -15.84 -4.14
N GLY A 123 14.39 -14.80 -3.60
CA GLY A 123 14.67 -14.23 -2.28
C GLY A 123 15.97 -13.42 -2.18
N ARG A 124 16.73 -13.27 -3.29
CA ARG A 124 18.05 -12.63 -3.26
C ARG A 124 18.01 -11.10 -3.17
N PHE A 125 16.94 -10.48 -3.65
CA PHE A 125 16.83 -9.02 -3.74
C PHE A 125 15.48 -8.53 -3.23
N ILE A 126 15.49 -7.33 -2.66
CA ILE A 126 14.30 -6.51 -2.51
C ILE A 126 14.30 -5.45 -3.60
N HIS A 127 13.22 -5.37 -4.36
CA HIS A 127 12.94 -4.29 -5.30
C HIS A 127 12.05 -3.25 -4.65
N TYR A 128 12.23 -1.98 -4.97
CA TYR A 128 11.44 -0.90 -4.36
C TYR A 128 11.46 0.35 -5.24
N ILE A 129 10.68 1.37 -4.84
CA ILE A 129 10.66 2.69 -5.46
C ILE A 129 11.39 3.69 -4.57
N GLU A 130 12.42 4.34 -5.11
CA GLU A 130 13.08 5.51 -4.48
C GLU A 130 12.58 6.79 -5.17
N SER A 131 12.15 7.78 -4.39
CA SER A 131 11.79 9.10 -4.93
C SER A 131 12.95 10.10 -4.78
N THR A 132 13.49 10.59 -5.90
CA THR A 132 14.59 11.55 -5.92
C THR A 132 14.06 12.95 -6.25
N SER A 133 14.53 13.98 -5.52
CA SER A 133 14.26 15.39 -5.87
C SER A 133 15.51 15.97 -6.53
N GLU A 134 15.29 16.72 -7.61
CA GLU A 134 16.30 17.49 -8.32
C GLU A 134 15.74 18.90 -8.54
N ASP A 135 16.44 19.90 -8.04
CA ASP A 135 16.09 21.30 -8.25
C ASP A 135 17.14 22.03 -9.08
N GLY A 136 16.72 23.09 -9.76
CA GLY A 136 17.61 23.86 -10.62
C GLY A 136 16.96 25.09 -11.21
N LEU A 137 17.68 25.77 -12.09
CA LEU A 137 17.19 26.93 -12.83
C LEU A 137 17.05 26.58 -14.31
N TRP A 138 15.94 27.00 -14.90
CA TRP A 138 15.62 26.85 -16.30
C TRP A 138 15.22 28.21 -16.89
N LEU A 139 15.75 28.57 -18.07
CA LEU A 139 15.46 29.86 -18.69
C LEU A 139 14.16 29.80 -19.52
N VAL A 140 13.09 30.44 -19.04
CA VAL A 140 11.86 30.70 -19.82
C VAL A 140 11.94 32.10 -20.38
N ASN A 141 12.05 32.24 -21.71
CA ASN A 141 12.14 33.53 -22.41
C ASN A 141 13.24 34.44 -21.82
N GLY A 142 14.43 33.87 -21.56
CA GLY A 142 15.57 34.60 -20.98
C GLY A 142 15.46 34.87 -19.48
N SER A 143 14.34 34.53 -18.83
CA SER A 143 14.15 34.68 -17.39
C SER A 143 14.38 33.35 -16.66
N PRO A 144 15.24 33.29 -15.63
CA PRO A 144 15.44 32.09 -14.84
C PRO A 144 14.17 31.74 -14.05
N ARG A 145 13.75 30.48 -14.16
CA ARG A 145 12.65 29.86 -13.43
C ARG A 145 13.21 28.68 -12.65
N ARG A 146 12.90 28.60 -11.36
CA ARG A 146 13.26 27.43 -10.56
C ARG A 146 12.36 26.27 -10.96
N PHE A 147 12.93 25.07 -11.08
CA PHE A 147 12.18 23.83 -11.09
C PHE A 147 12.56 22.99 -9.87
N ASP A 148 11.63 22.15 -9.43
CA ASP A 148 11.83 21.08 -8.48
C ASP A 148 11.15 19.84 -9.08
N LEU A 149 11.96 18.83 -9.35
CA LEU A 149 11.59 17.62 -10.04
C LEU A 149 11.64 16.46 -9.05
N LEU A 150 10.48 15.93 -8.69
CA LEU A 150 10.38 14.69 -7.92
C LEU A 150 10.12 13.54 -8.88
N TYR A 151 11.08 12.62 -9.02
CA TYR A 151 10.95 11.47 -9.92
C TYR A 151 11.19 10.14 -9.19
N PRO A 152 10.36 9.12 -9.44
CA PRO A 152 10.59 7.79 -8.91
C PRO A 152 11.61 7.02 -9.74
N SER A 153 12.31 6.08 -9.11
CA SER A 153 13.16 5.09 -9.77
C SER A 153 12.87 3.71 -9.21
N VAL A 154 12.94 2.69 -10.06
CA VAL A 154 12.95 1.30 -9.60
C VAL A 154 14.35 0.95 -9.16
N MET A 155 14.47 0.52 -7.92
CA MET A 155 15.73 0.15 -7.28
C MET A 155 15.71 -1.34 -6.92
N ARG A 156 16.89 -1.91 -6.68
CA ARG A 156 17.06 -3.19 -5.98
C ARG A 156 18.15 -3.09 -4.92
N VAL A 157 18.04 -3.87 -3.85
CA VAL A 157 19.07 -4.05 -2.83
C VAL A 157 19.19 -5.53 -2.47
N PRO A 158 20.39 -6.07 -2.20
CA PRO A 158 20.53 -7.44 -1.69
C PRO A 158 19.70 -7.63 -0.43
N ALA A 159 18.85 -8.66 -0.43
CA ALA A 159 17.91 -8.88 0.66
C ALA A 159 18.63 -9.17 1.98
N ASP A 160 19.83 -9.78 1.92
CA ASP A 160 20.69 -10.10 3.06
C ASP A 160 21.40 -8.88 3.68
N GLY A 161 21.35 -7.71 3.03
CA GLY A 161 22.03 -6.48 3.45
C GLY A 161 23.52 -6.42 3.08
N SER A 162 24.02 -7.36 2.26
CA SER A 162 25.45 -7.47 1.92
C SER A 162 25.97 -6.38 0.97
N GLY A 163 25.10 -5.64 0.30
CA GLY A 163 25.49 -4.71 -0.75
C GLY A 163 24.65 -3.45 -0.83
N ARG A 164 25.09 -2.52 -1.68
CA ARG A 164 24.46 -1.22 -1.87
C ARG A 164 23.26 -1.31 -2.83
N PRO A 165 22.27 -0.42 -2.70
CA PRO A 165 21.21 -0.31 -3.69
C PRO A 165 21.70 0.00 -5.09
N GLU A 166 21.00 -0.54 -6.09
CA GLU A 166 21.24 -0.32 -7.51
C GLU A 166 19.96 0.16 -8.19
N ARG A 167 20.09 1.16 -9.06
CA ARG A 167 18.98 1.65 -9.89
C ARG A 167 18.81 0.82 -11.15
N LEU A 168 17.61 0.25 -11.33
CA LEU A 168 17.25 -0.54 -12.51
C LEU A 168 16.71 0.35 -13.64
N ILE A 169 15.85 1.31 -13.31
CA ILE A 169 15.32 2.31 -14.25
C ILE A 169 14.99 3.59 -13.49
N SER A 170 15.29 4.73 -14.11
CA SER A 170 14.88 6.04 -13.60
C SER A 170 13.65 6.55 -14.34
N GLY A 171 12.71 7.13 -13.59
CA GLY A 171 11.64 7.93 -14.17
C GLY A 171 12.14 9.24 -14.77
N ARG A 172 13.34 9.70 -14.38
CA ARG A 172 13.97 10.87 -15.00
C ARG A 172 14.45 10.56 -16.41
N ILE A 173 14.08 11.42 -17.35
CA ILE A 173 14.52 11.35 -18.74
C ILE A 173 15.06 12.71 -19.19
N GLU A 174 15.95 12.67 -20.18
CA GLU A 174 16.45 13.86 -20.86
C GLU A 174 15.86 13.91 -22.27
N ARG A 175 15.21 15.01 -22.63
CA ARG A 175 14.63 15.24 -23.96
C ARG A 175 15.16 16.55 -24.51
N GLY A 176 16.20 16.46 -25.34
CA GLY A 176 16.93 17.63 -25.84
C GLY A 176 17.62 18.34 -24.68
N ARG A 177 17.25 19.61 -24.44
CA ARG A 177 17.81 20.43 -23.34
C ARG A 177 17.01 20.38 -22.03
N TYR A 178 15.99 19.53 -21.97
CA TYR A 178 15.03 19.51 -20.86
C TYR A 178 15.12 18.22 -20.07
N ASN A 179 15.07 18.34 -18.74
CA ASN A 179 14.82 17.23 -17.85
C ASN A 179 13.32 17.06 -17.68
N TRP A 180 12.85 15.84 -17.88
CA TRP A 180 11.47 15.43 -17.68
C TRP A 180 11.44 14.23 -16.75
N PHE A 181 10.24 13.83 -16.36
CA PHE A 181 10.04 12.60 -15.65
C PHE A 181 8.74 11.92 -16.05
N PHE A 182 8.70 10.62 -15.79
CA PHE A 182 7.49 9.83 -15.75
C PHE A 182 7.40 9.10 -14.41
N TRP A 183 6.20 8.77 -13.98
CA TRP A 183 5.94 7.94 -12.81
C TRP A 183 6.18 6.48 -13.14
N ILE A 184 6.85 5.77 -12.24
CA ILE A 184 6.96 4.31 -12.24
C ILE A 184 6.82 3.83 -10.80
N ARG A 185 5.94 2.85 -10.57
CA ARG A 185 5.53 2.43 -9.23
C ARG A 185 5.35 0.92 -9.16
N GLN A 186 5.39 0.39 -7.94
CA GLN A 186 4.98 -0.99 -7.58
C GLN A 186 5.68 -2.07 -8.42
N PRO A 187 7.02 -2.13 -8.40
CA PRO A 187 7.74 -3.12 -9.17
C PRO A 187 7.50 -4.51 -8.58
N VAL A 188 6.97 -5.43 -9.39
CA VAL A 188 6.84 -6.85 -9.01
C VAL A 188 7.44 -7.71 -10.11
N LEU A 189 8.54 -8.38 -9.79
CA LEU A 189 9.26 -9.25 -10.71
C LEU A 189 8.42 -10.50 -11.02
N SER A 190 8.37 -10.89 -12.30
CA SER A 190 7.70 -12.12 -12.73
C SER A 190 8.37 -13.35 -12.10
N PRO A 191 7.64 -14.46 -11.88
CA PRO A 191 8.20 -15.65 -11.21
C PRO A 191 9.44 -16.25 -11.90
N ASP A 192 9.55 -16.09 -13.22
CA ASP A 192 10.71 -16.52 -14.02
C ASP A 192 11.89 -15.52 -13.99
N GLY A 193 11.74 -14.39 -13.31
CA GLY A 193 12.75 -13.34 -13.22
C GLY A 193 12.96 -12.52 -14.50
N SER A 194 12.13 -12.69 -15.53
CA SER A 194 12.39 -12.12 -16.85
C SER A 194 11.94 -10.66 -17.01
N ARG A 195 10.92 -10.21 -16.28
CA ARG A 195 10.37 -8.85 -16.39
C ARG A 195 9.60 -8.41 -15.14
N PHE A 196 9.52 -7.12 -14.91
CA PHE A 196 8.65 -6.55 -13.88
C PHE A 196 7.27 -6.23 -14.46
N ALA A 197 6.22 -6.49 -13.69
CA ALA A 197 5.00 -5.71 -13.79
C ALA A 197 5.20 -4.42 -12.99
N VAL A 198 4.88 -3.29 -13.60
CA VAL A 198 4.96 -1.95 -12.99
C VAL A 198 3.72 -1.16 -13.38
N VAL A 199 3.47 -0.09 -12.64
CA VAL A 199 2.46 0.89 -13.02
C VAL A 199 3.14 2.21 -13.37
N SER A 200 2.92 2.69 -14.60
CA SER A 200 3.67 3.81 -15.16
C SER A 200 2.90 4.56 -16.24
N ASP A 201 3.09 5.88 -16.30
CA ASP A 201 2.70 6.76 -17.42
C ASP A 201 3.85 6.96 -18.42
N GLY A 202 4.99 6.32 -18.19
CA GLY A 202 6.17 6.43 -19.04
C GLY A 202 6.16 5.57 -20.30
N PRO A 203 7.24 5.65 -21.10
CA PRO A 203 8.32 6.63 -20.99
C PRO A 203 7.97 7.98 -21.63
N ASP A 204 6.78 8.11 -22.23
CA ASP A 204 6.34 9.28 -22.96
C ASP A 204 5.52 10.19 -22.03
N PRO A 205 6.08 11.30 -21.51
CA PRO A 205 5.39 12.18 -20.56
C PRO A 205 4.17 12.88 -21.17
N ASP A 206 4.04 12.83 -22.51
CA ASP A 206 2.88 13.38 -23.22
C ASP A 206 1.68 12.42 -23.22
N LYS A 207 1.84 11.17 -22.74
CA LYS A 207 0.78 10.16 -22.59
C LYS A 207 0.39 10.03 -21.12
N THR A 208 -0.83 10.42 -20.79
CA THR A 208 -1.15 10.93 -19.46
C THR A 208 -1.70 9.92 -18.44
N ASP A 209 -1.55 8.62 -18.66
CA ASP A 209 -2.18 7.61 -17.79
C ASP A 209 -1.18 6.65 -17.14
N VAL A 210 -1.29 6.54 -15.82
CA VAL A 210 -0.56 5.59 -15.00
C VAL A 210 -1.15 4.20 -15.21
N VAL A 211 -0.56 3.39 -16.09
CA VAL A 211 -1.12 2.10 -16.54
C VAL A 211 -0.19 0.93 -16.23
N LEU A 212 -0.76 -0.27 -16.29
CA LEU A 212 0.02 -1.49 -16.21
C LEU A 212 0.97 -1.59 -17.41
N GLN A 213 2.26 -1.71 -17.11
CA GLN A 213 3.33 -1.92 -18.08
C GLN A 213 4.25 -3.05 -17.65
N PHE A 214 5.02 -3.56 -18.61
CA PHE A 214 6.11 -4.49 -18.38
C PHE A 214 7.46 -3.81 -18.57
N PHE A 215 8.31 -3.91 -17.56
CA PHE A 215 9.70 -3.45 -17.60
C PHE A 215 10.64 -4.64 -17.77
N ASP A 216 11.40 -4.67 -18.86
CA ASP A 216 12.49 -5.64 -19.07
C ASP A 216 13.78 -5.09 -18.43
N PRO A 217 14.32 -5.73 -17.38
CA PRO A 217 15.52 -5.23 -16.70
C PRO A 217 16.82 -5.39 -17.52
N LYS A 218 16.86 -6.30 -18.50
CA LYS A 218 18.03 -6.51 -19.37
C LYS A 218 18.10 -5.44 -20.45
N THR A 219 16.98 -5.16 -21.11
CA THR A 219 16.93 -4.16 -22.19
C THR A 219 16.57 -2.76 -21.69
N ARG A 220 16.21 -2.62 -20.41
CA ARG A 220 15.69 -1.40 -19.78
C ARG A 220 14.49 -0.78 -20.48
N LYS A 221 13.65 -1.62 -21.09
CA LYS A 221 12.53 -1.17 -21.92
C LYS A 221 11.21 -1.30 -21.18
N LEU A 222 10.41 -0.24 -21.23
CA LEU A 222 9.00 -0.25 -20.82
C LEU A 222 8.11 -0.58 -22.01
N THR A 223 7.16 -1.49 -21.81
CA THR A 223 6.18 -1.89 -22.83
C THR A 223 4.77 -1.91 -22.22
N PRO A 224 3.78 -1.21 -22.82
CA PRO A 224 2.41 -1.26 -22.34
C PRO A 224 1.84 -2.69 -22.34
N ALA A 225 1.04 -3.03 -21.33
CA ALA A 225 0.37 -4.33 -21.27
C ALA A 225 -0.80 -4.47 -22.28
N GLY A 226 -1.17 -3.39 -22.98
CA GLY A 226 -2.29 -3.38 -23.95
C GLY A 226 -3.66 -3.43 -23.28
N VAL A 227 -3.74 -2.97 -22.03
CA VAL A 227 -4.97 -2.93 -21.23
C VAL A 227 -5.73 -1.61 -21.45
N GLN A 228 -7.06 -1.65 -21.24
CA GLN A 228 -7.90 -0.45 -21.33
C GLN A 228 -7.40 0.64 -20.38
N GLN A 229 -7.25 1.86 -20.88
CA GLN A 229 -6.89 3.04 -20.11
C GLN A 229 -8.18 3.83 -19.83
N THR A 230 -8.29 4.41 -18.64
CA THR A 230 -9.48 5.19 -18.27
C THR A 230 -9.04 6.52 -17.62
N PRO A 231 -8.51 7.48 -18.38
CA PRO A 231 -8.00 8.74 -17.83
C PRO A 231 -9.03 9.46 -16.95
N PRO A 232 -8.64 10.08 -15.82
CA PRO A 232 -7.30 10.10 -15.20
C PRO A 232 -7.03 8.90 -14.26
N LEU A 233 -7.86 7.86 -14.32
CA LEU A 233 -7.94 6.79 -13.34
C LEU A 233 -7.03 5.64 -13.77
N GLY A 234 -5.84 5.63 -13.17
CA GLY A 234 -4.80 4.66 -13.48
C GLY A 234 -5.06 3.25 -12.95
N HIS A 235 -4.06 2.40 -13.14
CA HIS A 235 -3.97 1.05 -12.59
C HIS A 235 -3.12 1.04 -11.31
N GLN A 236 -3.27 0.02 -10.49
CA GLN A 236 -2.48 -0.18 -9.27
C GLN A 236 -2.27 -1.67 -8.98
N ASP A 237 -1.42 -1.98 -8.02
CA ASP A 237 -1.29 -3.29 -7.35
C ASP A 237 -1.14 -4.50 -8.30
N PRO A 238 -0.14 -4.51 -9.19
CA PRO A 238 0.16 -5.70 -9.96
C PRO A 238 0.59 -6.85 -9.03
N ALA A 239 0.01 -8.03 -9.21
CA ALA A 239 0.37 -9.23 -8.44
C ALA A 239 0.43 -10.47 -9.34
N TRP A 240 1.61 -11.07 -9.48
CA TRP A 240 1.80 -12.27 -10.28
C TRP A 240 1.29 -13.51 -9.57
N ARG A 241 0.66 -14.41 -10.33
CA ARG A 241 0.49 -15.78 -9.87
C ARG A 241 1.82 -16.53 -10.00
N ALA A 242 2.10 -17.44 -9.08
CA ALA A 242 3.38 -18.19 -9.03
C ALA A 242 3.75 -18.91 -10.33
N ASP A 243 2.76 -19.33 -11.14
CA ASP A 243 2.99 -19.98 -12.43
C ASP A 243 3.35 -19.02 -13.58
N GLY A 244 3.32 -17.71 -13.35
CA GLY A 244 3.61 -16.68 -14.35
C GLY A 244 2.56 -16.54 -15.47
N LYS A 245 1.48 -17.33 -15.46
CA LYS A 245 0.46 -17.35 -16.52
C LYS A 245 -0.63 -16.31 -16.31
N ARG A 246 -0.79 -15.82 -15.08
CA ARG A 246 -1.79 -14.80 -14.71
C ARG A 246 -1.15 -13.70 -13.88
N LEU A 247 -1.69 -12.50 -14.07
CA LEU A 247 -1.40 -11.32 -13.29
C LEU A 247 -2.73 -10.70 -12.83
N LEU A 248 -2.81 -10.25 -11.59
CA LEU A 248 -3.87 -9.37 -11.11
C LEU A 248 -3.38 -7.93 -11.14
N TYR A 249 -4.29 -6.99 -11.34
CA TYR A 249 -4.05 -5.57 -11.12
C TYR A 249 -5.36 -4.89 -10.73
N VAL A 250 -5.29 -3.76 -10.06
CA VAL A 250 -6.44 -2.94 -9.71
C VAL A 250 -6.67 -1.90 -10.79
N ARG A 251 -7.92 -1.75 -11.23
CA ARG A 251 -8.37 -0.63 -12.05
C ARG A 251 -9.21 0.31 -11.18
N ASN A 252 -8.82 1.58 -11.12
CA ASN A 252 -9.58 2.61 -10.44
C ASN A 252 -10.73 3.10 -11.34
N GLY A 253 -11.90 3.35 -10.74
CA GLY A 253 -13.08 3.90 -11.42
C GLY A 253 -13.54 5.19 -10.75
N ARG A 254 -14.33 6.02 -11.43
CA ARG A 254 -14.96 7.20 -10.81
C ARG A 254 -16.38 7.40 -11.32
N ASP A 255 -17.24 6.43 -11.04
CA ASP A 255 -18.67 6.53 -11.37
C ASP A 255 -19.53 6.36 -10.10
N GLY A 256 -19.51 7.33 -9.17
CA GLY A 256 -20.36 7.30 -7.97
C GLY A 256 -20.21 5.99 -7.18
N ALA A 257 -21.30 5.27 -6.89
CA ALA A 257 -21.25 3.95 -6.24
C ALA A 257 -20.43 2.88 -7.02
N ARG A 258 -20.12 3.11 -8.31
CA ARG A 258 -19.22 2.31 -9.17
C ARG A 258 -17.78 2.86 -9.24
N GLY A 259 -17.46 3.92 -8.50
CA GLY A 259 -16.12 4.51 -8.38
C GLY A 259 -15.16 3.75 -7.46
N ALA A 260 -15.55 2.58 -6.97
CA ALA A 260 -14.69 1.79 -6.11
C ALA A 260 -13.74 0.90 -6.95
N PRO A 261 -12.51 0.63 -6.47
CA PRO A 261 -11.51 -0.15 -7.20
C PRO A 261 -12.02 -1.55 -7.54
N VAL A 262 -11.59 -2.07 -8.70
CA VAL A 262 -11.90 -3.43 -9.15
C VAL A 262 -10.61 -4.20 -9.37
N ILE A 263 -10.53 -5.42 -8.84
CA ILE A 263 -9.44 -6.33 -9.18
C ILE A 263 -9.72 -6.94 -10.55
N MET A 264 -8.81 -6.71 -11.47
CA MET A 264 -8.80 -7.22 -12.84
C MET A 264 -7.85 -8.40 -12.94
N ARG A 265 -8.19 -9.37 -13.79
CA ARG A 265 -7.35 -10.49 -14.18
C ARG A 265 -6.81 -10.27 -15.58
N TYR A 266 -5.50 -10.43 -15.74
CA TYR A 266 -4.76 -10.37 -17.00
C TYR A 266 -4.17 -11.75 -17.32
N ASP A 267 -4.57 -12.34 -18.45
CA ASP A 267 -3.97 -13.55 -18.99
C ASP A 267 -2.73 -13.19 -19.81
N VAL A 268 -1.59 -13.79 -19.47
CA VAL A 268 -0.29 -13.32 -19.93
C VAL A 268 -0.01 -13.70 -21.38
N ALA A 269 -0.47 -14.87 -21.81
CA ALA A 269 -0.25 -15.38 -23.16
C ALA A 269 -1.20 -14.70 -24.16
N THR A 270 -2.47 -14.56 -23.80
CA THR A 270 -3.51 -14.03 -24.70
C THR A 270 -3.72 -12.52 -24.56
N LYS A 271 -3.16 -11.89 -23.52
CA LYS A 271 -3.41 -10.49 -23.12
C LYS A 271 -4.88 -10.19 -22.80
N LYS A 272 -5.70 -11.23 -22.61
CA LYS A 272 -7.12 -11.08 -22.30
C LYS A 272 -7.29 -10.54 -20.89
N VAL A 273 -8.17 -9.55 -20.75
CA VAL A 273 -8.53 -8.94 -19.47
C VAL A 273 -9.98 -9.26 -19.13
N SER A 274 -10.24 -9.55 -17.86
CA SER A 274 -11.59 -9.67 -17.29
C SER A 274 -11.60 -9.19 -15.85
N PRO A 275 -12.70 -8.60 -15.33
CA PRO A 275 -12.84 -8.38 -13.90
C PRO A 275 -12.77 -9.73 -13.16
N LEU A 276 -12.05 -9.76 -12.04
CA LEU A 276 -12.15 -10.86 -11.07
C LEU A 276 -13.26 -10.55 -10.07
N THR A 277 -13.34 -9.30 -9.59
CA THR A 277 -14.29 -8.86 -8.55
C THR A 277 -15.31 -7.87 -9.09
N GLY A 278 -16.33 -7.59 -8.29
CA GLY A 278 -17.06 -6.32 -8.38
C GLY A 278 -16.23 -5.14 -7.82
N PRO A 279 -16.82 -3.94 -7.75
CA PRO A 279 -16.21 -2.77 -7.12
C PRO A 279 -15.96 -2.97 -5.62
N GLY A 280 -14.95 -2.28 -5.08
CA GLY A 280 -14.64 -2.24 -3.65
C GLY A 280 -13.55 -3.20 -3.19
N TYR A 281 -12.69 -3.67 -4.11
CA TYR A 281 -11.59 -4.58 -3.79
C TYR A 281 -10.26 -4.07 -4.36
N LEU A 282 -9.20 -4.15 -3.56
CA LEU A 282 -7.85 -3.72 -3.92
C LEU A 282 -6.78 -4.55 -3.16
N HIS A 283 -5.49 -4.27 -3.42
CA HIS A 283 -4.35 -4.99 -2.83
C HIS A 283 -4.46 -6.54 -2.96
N PRO A 284 -4.60 -7.09 -4.17
CA PRO A 284 -4.63 -8.53 -4.36
C PRO A 284 -3.30 -9.20 -4.01
N ALA A 285 -3.35 -10.31 -3.30
CA ALA A 285 -2.22 -11.23 -3.11
C ALA A 285 -2.67 -12.67 -3.35
N PHE A 286 -2.03 -13.37 -4.29
CA PHE A 286 -2.33 -14.78 -4.54
C PHE A 286 -1.93 -15.65 -3.34
N SER A 287 -2.72 -16.69 -3.07
CA SER A 287 -2.25 -17.82 -2.27
C SER A 287 -1.10 -18.54 -2.98
N PRO A 288 -0.23 -19.26 -2.25
CA PRO A 288 0.92 -19.96 -2.86
C PRO A 288 0.52 -20.96 -3.95
N ASP A 289 -0.61 -21.63 -3.77
CA ASP A 289 -1.19 -22.56 -4.75
C ASP A 289 -1.96 -21.86 -5.91
N GLY A 290 -2.12 -20.54 -5.84
CA GLY A 290 -2.82 -19.71 -6.83
C GLY A 290 -4.33 -19.96 -6.94
N ARG A 291 -4.93 -20.74 -6.03
CA ARG A 291 -6.37 -21.02 -6.02
C ARG A 291 -7.20 -19.91 -5.38
N TYR A 292 -6.57 -19.09 -4.54
CA TYR A 292 -7.24 -18.05 -3.76
C TYR A 292 -6.50 -16.72 -3.88
N VAL A 293 -7.17 -15.64 -3.47
CA VAL A 293 -6.64 -14.29 -3.47
C VAL A 293 -7.01 -13.62 -2.14
N ALA A 294 -6.04 -13.23 -1.33
CA ALA A 294 -6.31 -12.27 -0.27
C ALA A 294 -6.48 -10.88 -0.89
N ALA A 295 -7.41 -10.08 -0.37
CA ALA A 295 -7.66 -8.74 -0.85
C ALA A 295 -8.08 -7.82 0.30
N THR A 296 -7.88 -6.52 0.11
CA THR A 296 -8.56 -5.49 0.90
C THR A 296 -9.96 -5.28 0.33
N ARG A 297 -10.99 -5.40 1.16
CA ARG A 297 -12.36 -4.99 0.85
C ARG A 297 -12.62 -3.62 1.46
N THR A 298 -13.17 -2.70 0.68
CA THR A 298 -13.62 -1.38 1.16
C THR A 298 -15.12 -1.37 1.39
N SER A 299 -15.55 -0.83 2.51
CA SER A 299 -16.96 -0.62 2.85
C SER A 299 -17.19 0.76 3.47
N THR A 300 -18.44 1.09 3.79
CA THR A 300 -18.77 2.29 4.57
C THR A 300 -18.20 2.27 5.98
N PHE A 301 -17.80 1.10 6.50
CA PHE A 301 -17.24 0.93 7.83
C PHE A 301 -15.70 0.95 7.86
N GLY A 302 -15.06 1.11 6.70
CA GLY A 302 -13.61 1.09 6.54
C GLY A 302 -13.12 -0.07 5.68
N THR A 303 -11.91 -0.55 5.95
CA THR A 303 -11.26 -1.61 5.17
C THR A 303 -11.05 -2.88 5.97
N ASP A 304 -11.28 -4.02 5.34
CA ASP A 304 -11.04 -5.34 5.93
C ASP A 304 -10.24 -6.23 4.97
N VAL A 305 -9.54 -7.21 5.54
CA VAL A 305 -8.89 -8.27 4.77
C VAL A 305 -9.86 -9.43 4.59
N VAL A 306 -9.97 -9.90 3.34
CA VAL A 306 -10.82 -11.02 2.95
C VAL A 306 -10.06 -12.00 2.07
N VAL A 307 -10.58 -13.22 1.94
CA VAL A 307 -10.11 -14.22 0.96
C VAL A 307 -11.18 -14.44 -0.09
N LEU A 308 -10.75 -14.38 -1.35
CA LEU A 308 -11.56 -14.56 -2.55
C LEU A 308 -11.17 -15.87 -3.26
N ASP A 309 -12.14 -16.47 -3.92
CA ASP A 309 -11.89 -17.53 -4.90
C ASP A 309 -11.13 -16.95 -6.11
N GLY A 310 -9.96 -17.52 -6.44
CA GLY A 310 -9.10 -16.98 -7.50
C GLY A 310 -9.63 -17.18 -8.93
N GLY A 311 -10.66 -18.00 -9.10
CA GLY A 311 -11.31 -18.24 -10.39
C GLY A 311 -12.49 -17.32 -10.65
N THR A 312 -13.35 -17.17 -9.64
CA THR A 312 -14.67 -16.52 -9.68
C THR A 312 -14.72 -15.17 -8.98
N GLY A 313 -13.76 -14.88 -8.10
CA GLY A 313 -13.72 -13.67 -7.27
C GLY A 313 -14.76 -13.62 -6.15
N ARG A 314 -15.47 -14.74 -5.90
CA ARG A 314 -16.42 -14.84 -4.80
C ARG A 314 -15.69 -14.75 -3.47
N GLU A 315 -16.18 -13.93 -2.54
CA GLU A 315 -15.66 -13.90 -1.18
C GLU A 315 -15.94 -15.22 -0.46
N LEU A 316 -14.90 -15.81 0.12
CA LEU A 316 -14.93 -17.11 0.79
C LEU A 316 -14.81 -16.98 2.31
N ALA A 317 -14.04 -16.00 2.78
CA ALA A 317 -13.82 -15.77 4.21
C ALA A 317 -13.47 -14.30 4.47
N SER A 318 -13.86 -13.80 5.65
CA SER A 318 -13.38 -12.54 6.21
C SER A 318 -12.27 -12.84 7.20
N ILE A 319 -11.10 -12.24 6.99
CA ILE A 319 -9.93 -12.38 7.89
C ILE A 319 -10.00 -11.36 9.02
N THR A 320 -10.49 -10.16 8.71
CA THR A 320 -10.76 -9.10 9.68
C THR A 320 -12.18 -8.59 9.54
N ASN A 321 -12.66 -7.89 10.58
CA ASN A 321 -13.94 -7.17 10.60
C ASN A 321 -13.82 -5.90 11.47
N ASP A 322 -12.65 -5.27 11.44
CA ASP A 322 -12.31 -4.12 12.30
C ASP A 322 -12.37 -2.78 11.55
N GLY A 323 -12.55 -2.81 10.22
CA GLY A 323 -12.61 -1.63 9.36
C GLY A 323 -11.29 -0.87 9.26
N ARG A 324 -10.18 -1.46 9.72
CA ARG A 324 -8.87 -0.78 9.82
C ARG A 324 -7.71 -1.63 9.31
N SER A 325 -8.00 -2.66 8.52
CA SER A 325 -6.99 -3.61 8.01
C SER A 325 -6.89 -3.56 6.49
N TRP A 326 -5.67 -3.57 5.94
CA TRP A 326 -5.44 -3.53 4.48
C TRP A 326 -4.08 -4.12 4.08
N ALA A 327 -3.86 -4.18 2.76
CA ALA A 327 -2.62 -4.65 2.12
C ALA A 327 -2.16 -6.04 2.61
N PRO A 328 -2.99 -7.09 2.42
CA PRO A 328 -2.63 -8.42 2.86
C PRO A 328 -1.55 -9.06 1.99
N VAL A 329 -0.78 -9.96 2.60
CA VAL A 329 0.14 -10.88 1.93
C VAL A 329 0.00 -12.27 2.51
N TRP A 330 -0.03 -13.28 1.65
CA TRP A 330 -0.10 -14.68 2.06
C TRP A 330 1.25 -15.16 2.58
N SER A 331 1.23 -15.96 3.65
CA SER A 331 2.33 -16.84 4.01
C SER A 331 2.64 -17.76 2.82
N PRO A 332 3.90 -17.91 2.40
CA PRO A 332 4.29 -18.89 1.39
C PRO A 332 3.94 -20.35 1.76
N MET A 333 3.67 -20.64 3.04
CA MET A 333 3.14 -21.95 3.50
C MET A 333 1.63 -22.11 3.26
N GLY A 334 0.88 -21.02 3.03
CA GLY A 334 -0.57 -21.05 2.84
C GLY A 334 -1.38 -21.17 4.15
N ASP A 335 -0.76 -20.92 5.29
CA ASP A 335 -1.33 -21.12 6.64
C ASP A 335 -1.56 -19.82 7.43
N ALA A 336 -1.22 -18.66 6.85
CA ALA A 336 -1.39 -17.37 7.49
C ALA A 336 -1.49 -16.23 6.46
N ILE A 337 -2.02 -15.09 6.89
CA ILE A 337 -2.04 -13.84 6.13
C ILE A 337 -1.52 -12.71 7.02
N ALA A 338 -0.47 -12.03 6.58
CA ALA A 338 0.01 -10.80 7.20
C ALA A 338 -0.66 -9.57 6.55
N PHE A 339 -0.87 -8.50 7.29
CA PHE A 339 -1.57 -7.29 6.83
C PHE A 339 -1.20 -6.07 7.68
N LEU A 340 -1.40 -4.88 7.11
CA LEU A 340 -1.29 -3.62 7.84
C LEU A 340 -2.59 -3.34 8.60
N ASN A 341 -2.45 -2.80 9.80
CA ASN A 341 -3.57 -2.43 10.65
C ASN A 341 -3.36 -1.03 11.24
N LEU A 342 -4.41 -0.22 11.30
CA LEU A 342 -4.38 1.12 11.87
C LEU A 342 -4.95 1.12 13.29
N GLU A 343 -4.10 1.38 14.27
CA GLU A 343 -4.49 1.59 15.67
C GLU A 343 -4.30 3.05 16.06
N GLY A 344 -5.41 3.75 16.26
CA GLY A 344 -5.40 5.19 16.49
C GLY A 344 -4.88 5.92 15.24
N GLN A 345 -3.60 6.32 15.27
CA GLN A 345 -2.90 7.00 14.16
C GLN A 345 -1.63 6.24 13.75
N ILE A 346 -1.45 5.02 14.26
CA ILE A 346 -0.22 4.25 14.08
C ILE A 346 -0.53 3.02 13.25
N VAL A 347 0.28 2.82 12.21
CA VAL A 347 0.19 1.63 11.36
C VAL A 347 1.18 0.60 11.87
N ASP A 348 0.68 -0.60 12.11
CA ASP A 348 1.46 -1.75 12.53
C ASP A 348 1.18 -2.96 11.64
N LEU A 349 2.09 -3.93 11.69
CA LEU A 349 1.96 -5.20 10.99
C LEU A 349 1.30 -6.23 11.91
N ARG A 350 0.30 -6.93 11.38
CA ARG A 350 -0.39 -8.04 12.05
C ARG A 350 -0.40 -9.27 11.17
N MET A 351 -0.64 -10.42 11.79
CA MET A 351 -0.75 -11.71 11.10
C MET A 351 -1.91 -12.51 11.67
N ALA A 352 -2.79 -12.99 10.80
CA ALA A 352 -3.85 -13.92 11.15
C ALA A 352 -3.47 -15.33 10.70
N GLY A 353 -3.48 -16.28 11.64
CA GLY A 353 -3.33 -17.71 11.34
C GLY A 353 -4.59 -18.30 10.72
N LEU A 354 -4.42 -19.27 9.81
CA LEU A 354 -5.48 -20.00 9.13
C LEU A 354 -5.37 -21.49 9.45
N GLN A 355 -6.47 -22.11 9.87
CA GLN A 355 -6.54 -23.53 10.16
C GLN A 355 -7.61 -24.22 9.33
N GLY A 356 -7.33 -25.44 8.86
CA GLY A 356 -8.24 -26.22 8.02
C GLY A 356 -7.98 -26.05 6.52
N PRO A 357 -8.62 -26.87 5.67
CA PRO A 357 -8.42 -26.81 4.23
C PRO A 357 -9.17 -25.62 3.61
N GLY A 358 -8.59 -25.00 2.58
CA GLY A 358 -9.31 -24.07 1.74
C GLY A 358 -10.50 -24.73 1.04
N PRO A 359 -11.67 -24.06 0.94
CA PRO A 359 -11.97 -22.68 1.33
C PRO A 359 -12.50 -22.50 2.77
N SER A 360 -12.50 -23.55 3.60
CA SER A 360 -13.17 -23.61 4.90
C SER A 360 -12.23 -23.31 6.07
N TRP A 361 -11.36 -22.31 5.93
CA TRP A 361 -10.45 -21.94 7.01
C TRP A 361 -11.20 -21.37 8.21
N THR A 362 -10.71 -21.72 9.39
CA THR A 362 -10.97 -20.96 10.61
C THR A 362 -9.82 -19.97 10.81
N VAL A 363 -10.15 -18.69 10.95
CA VAL A 363 -9.19 -17.68 11.40
C VAL A 363 -8.89 -17.97 12.87
N THR A 364 -7.63 -18.21 13.20
CA THR A 364 -7.22 -18.55 14.57
C THR A 364 -6.77 -17.31 15.32
N ARG A 365 -5.50 -17.26 15.74
CA ARG A 365 -4.94 -16.13 16.47
C ARG A 365 -4.53 -15.04 15.50
N THR A 366 -4.91 -13.80 15.81
CA THR A 366 -4.27 -12.61 15.24
C THR A 366 -3.13 -12.21 16.15
N THR A 367 -1.91 -12.28 15.62
CA THR A 367 -0.67 -11.90 16.30
C THR A 367 -0.22 -10.54 15.80
N GLN A 368 0.15 -9.67 16.73
CA GLN A 368 0.79 -8.40 16.42
C GLN A 368 2.28 -8.64 16.16
N LEU A 369 2.79 -8.18 15.01
CA LEU A 369 4.19 -8.40 14.60
C LEU A 369 5.05 -7.17 14.87
N THR A 370 4.46 -5.98 14.83
CA THR A 370 5.10 -4.73 15.26
C THR A 370 4.19 -3.97 16.22
N GLU A 371 4.78 -3.19 17.12
CA GLU A 371 4.06 -2.42 18.12
C GLU A 371 4.42 -0.94 18.01
N VAL A 372 3.42 -0.06 17.83
CA VAL A 372 3.62 1.40 17.86
C VAL A 372 4.72 1.83 16.86
N SER A 373 4.93 1.04 15.79
CA SER A 373 6.12 1.18 14.94
C SER A 373 5.93 2.25 13.87
N GLY A 374 4.69 2.58 13.54
CA GLY A 374 4.38 3.65 12.58
C GLY A 374 4.90 3.35 11.19
N LEU A 375 4.59 2.14 10.70
CA LEU A 375 4.95 1.71 9.35
C LEU A 375 4.32 2.64 8.31
N ASP A 376 4.97 2.77 7.16
CA ASP A 376 4.44 3.64 6.11
C ASP A 376 3.17 2.97 5.53
N PRO A 377 2.01 3.66 5.44
CA PRO A 377 0.76 3.02 5.01
C PRO A 377 0.80 2.45 3.58
N ALA A 378 1.72 2.94 2.76
CA ALA A 378 2.00 2.49 1.40
C ALA A 378 2.97 1.30 1.32
N SER A 379 3.38 0.72 2.45
CA SER A 379 4.44 -0.31 2.52
C SER A 379 4.15 -1.56 1.71
N LYS A 380 2.89 -2.00 1.61
CA LYS A 380 2.47 -3.24 0.90
C LYS A 380 3.41 -4.41 1.21
N PRO A 381 3.32 -4.99 2.42
CA PRO A 381 4.32 -5.93 2.91
C PRO A 381 4.47 -7.12 1.97
N GLY A 382 5.68 -7.67 1.89
CA GLY A 382 5.98 -8.86 1.10
C GLY A 382 6.53 -9.96 1.99
N TRP A 383 6.04 -11.20 1.85
CA TRP A 383 6.49 -12.34 2.65
C TRP A 383 7.24 -13.34 1.77
N PHE A 384 8.45 -13.71 2.21
CA PHE A 384 9.27 -14.73 1.58
C PHE A 384 9.66 -15.82 2.59
N ILE A 385 9.64 -17.08 2.14
CA ILE A 385 10.19 -18.22 2.84
C ILE A 385 11.09 -18.95 1.83
N PRO A 386 12.35 -19.25 2.17
CA PRO A 386 13.25 -20.03 1.32
C PRO A 386 12.61 -21.35 0.87
N PRO A 387 12.76 -21.78 -0.40
CA PRO A 387 12.15 -23.01 -0.89
C PRO A 387 12.53 -24.28 -0.11
N ASP A 388 13.71 -24.31 0.51
CA ASP A 388 14.19 -25.39 1.38
C ASP A 388 13.55 -25.41 2.78
N GLU A 389 12.91 -24.32 3.19
CA GLU A 389 12.10 -24.23 4.42
C GLU A 389 10.60 -24.52 4.16
N LEU A 390 10.16 -24.52 2.91
CA LEU A 390 8.79 -24.86 2.55
C LEU A 390 8.54 -26.37 2.68
N PRO A 391 7.33 -26.80 3.07
CA PRO A 391 6.97 -28.20 3.00
C PRO A 391 7.08 -28.65 1.54
N VAL A 392 7.79 -29.77 1.33
CA VAL A 392 7.85 -30.41 0.02
C VAL A 392 6.42 -30.59 -0.49
N PRO A 393 6.09 -30.16 -1.72
CA PRO A 393 4.76 -30.39 -2.26
C PRO A 393 4.45 -31.88 -2.12
N LEU A 394 3.36 -32.21 -1.43
CA LEU A 394 2.78 -33.54 -1.54
C LEU A 394 2.52 -33.74 -3.03
N VAL A 395 3.40 -34.50 -3.68
CA VAL A 395 3.14 -35.00 -5.04
C VAL A 395 1.74 -35.60 -4.96
N PRO A 396 0.78 -35.16 -5.78
CA PRO A 396 -0.54 -35.78 -5.77
C PRO A 396 -0.29 -37.26 -6.03
N SER A 397 -0.62 -38.09 -5.03
CA SER A 397 -0.52 -39.54 -5.15
C SER A 397 -1.19 -39.90 -6.47
N PRO A 398 -0.50 -40.59 -7.41
CA PRO A 398 -1.13 -40.96 -8.66
C PRO A 398 -2.41 -41.69 -8.30
N ALA A 399 -3.54 -41.21 -8.83
CA ALA A 399 -4.85 -41.78 -8.57
C ALA A 399 -4.72 -43.30 -8.65
N ALA A 400 -5.11 -43.98 -7.56
CA ALA A 400 -5.05 -45.44 -7.49
C ALA A 400 -5.64 -45.98 -8.79
N SER A 401 -4.79 -46.65 -9.57
CA SER A 401 -5.18 -47.29 -10.82
C SER A 401 -6.41 -48.12 -10.55
N THR A 402 -7.50 -47.80 -11.25
CA THR A 402 -8.75 -48.56 -11.19
C THR A 402 -8.40 -50.03 -11.45
N PRO A 403 -8.78 -50.98 -10.58
CA PRO A 403 -8.49 -52.38 -10.84
C PRO A 403 -9.23 -52.80 -12.13
N PRO A 404 -8.64 -53.69 -12.95
CA PRO A 404 -9.24 -54.08 -14.21
C PRO A 404 -10.61 -54.73 -13.95
N SER A 405 -11.60 -54.36 -14.77
CA SER A 405 -12.91 -55.03 -14.76
C SER A 405 -12.73 -56.53 -14.98
N PRO A 406 -13.46 -57.39 -14.23
CA PRO A 406 -13.53 -58.80 -14.58
C PRO A 406 -14.23 -58.91 -15.94
N GLY A 407 -13.53 -59.49 -16.92
CA GLY A 407 -14.09 -59.76 -18.24
C GLY A 407 -15.23 -60.80 -18.17
N PRO A 408 -16.09 -60.84 -19.20
CA PRO A 408 -17.17 -61.82 -19.31
C PRO A 408 -16.67 -63.26 -19.48
#